data_AF-A0A484CIH6-F1
#
_entry.id   AF-A0A484CIH6-F1
#
_cell.length_a   1.000
_cell.length_b   1.000
_cell.length_c   1.000
_cell.angle_alpha   90.00
_cell.angle_beta   90.00
_cell.angle_gamma   90.00
#
_symmetry.space_group_name_H-M   'P 1'
#
loop_
_entity.id
_entity.type
_entity.pdbx_description
1 polymer ?
#
loop_
_entity_poly.entity_id
_entity_poly.type
_entity_poly.pdbx_seq_one_letter_code
_entity_poly.pdbx_strand_id
1 'polypeptide(L)'
;MCPLPPPQPLEEALCLVSSWTTQQVCDWLKGLHMEQYVPEFSARDVDGQTLLQMDGNKLKALGVLSSSDRSALKRRIKDFLSAAEKERKALDKMERQRDKQRQRRN
;
A
#
# COMPACT_ATOMS: atom_id res chain seq x y z
N MET A 1 -28.39 21.45 5.52
CA MET A 1 -27.15 21.39 4.73
C MET A 1 -26.30 20.27 5.32
N CYS A 2 -26.10 19.19 4.57
CA CYS A 2 -25.36 18.04 5.04
C CYS A 2 -23.87 18.39 5.09
N PRO A 3 -23.17 18.23 6.23
CA PRO A 3 -21.72 18.36 6.25
C PRO A 3 -21.10 17.25 5.39
N LEU A 4 -20.23 17.67 4.49
CA LEU A 4 -19.43 16.89 3.56
C LEU A 4 -18.84 15.64 4.25
N PRO A 5 -19.00 14.41 3.71
CA PRO A 5 -18.18 13.30 4.16
C PRO A 5 -16.72 13.62 3.83
N PRO A 6 -15.76 13.32 4.74
CA PRO A 6 -14.34 13.63 4.53
C PRO A 6 -13.84 12.98 3.23
N PRO A 7 -12.90 13.61 2.51
CA PRO A 7 -12.29 13.01 1.33
C PRO A 7 -11.74 11.64 1.72
N GLN A 8 -12.24 10.60 1.05
CA GLN A 8 -11.87 9.22 1.32
C GLN A 8 -10.44 9.00 0.76
N PRO A 9 -9.43 8.61 1.57
CA PRO A 9 -8.07 8.34 1.10
C PRO A 9 -7.94 7.00 0.37
N LEU A 10 -8.95 6.64 -0.45
CA LEU A 10 -9.02 5.36 -1.17
C LEU A 10 -8.97 5.50 -2.70
N GLU A 11 -9.02 6.72 -3.22
CA GLU A 11 -8.78 7.00 -4.65
C GLU A 11 -7.26 7.08 -4.97
N GLU A 12 -6.46 7.37 -3.96
CA GLU A 12 -5.02 7.63 -4.02
C GLU A 12 -4.14 6.40 -3.71
N ALA A 13 -4.54 5.17 -4.02
CA ALA A 13 -3.69 4.01 -3.67
C ALA A 13 -2.86 3.46 -4.84
N LEU A 14 -3.38 3.45 -6.07
CA LEU A 14 -2.78 2.70 -7.19
C LEU A 14 -1.94 3.55 -8.15
N CYS A 15 -2.36 4.78 -8.43
CA CYS A 15 -1.50 5.75 -9.14
C CYS A 15 -0.49 6.39 -8.17
N LEU A 16 -0.82 6.38 -6.87
CA LEU A 16 0.02 6.95 -5.83
C LEU A 16 1.21 6.09 -5.47
N VAL A 17 1.22 4.78 -5.73
CA VAL A 17 2.45 3.99 -5.51
C VAL A 17 3.62 4.58 -6.28
N SER A 18 3.39 5.25 -7.42
CA SER A 18 4.45 5.96 -8.13
C SER A 18 4.84 7.29 -7.48
N SER A 19 3.92 7.94 -6.75
CA SER A 19 4.15 9.16 -5.97
C SER A 19 4.29 8.89 -4.48
N TRP A 20 4.55 7.63 -4.10
CA TRP A 20 4.62 7.26 -2.70
C TRP A 20 5.85 7.87 -2.09
N THR A 21 5.68 8.45 -0.92
CA THR A 21 6.80 8.99 -0.15
C THR A 21 7.45 7.90 0.69
N THR A 22 8.68 8.14 1.13
CA THR A 22 9.40 7.26 2.06
C THR A 22 8.54 6.91 3.29
N GLN A 23 7.72 7.86 3.78
CA GLN A 23 6.82 7.62 4.90
C GLN A 23 5.68 6.64 4.57
N GLN A 24 5.09 6.73 3.38
CA GLN A 24 4.03 5.80 2.96
C GLN A 24 4.58 4.38 2.76
N VAL A 25 5.79 4.26 2.21
CA VAL A 25 6.50 2.97 2.13
C VAL A 25 6.78 2.41 3.53
N CYS A 26 7.13 3.25 4.49
CA CYS A 26 7.31 2.83 5.88
C CYS A 26 6.00 2.33 6.51
N ASP A 27 4.89 3.02 6.28
CA ASP A 27 3.58 2.60 6.80
C ASP A 27 3.11 1.28 6.16
N TRP A 28 3.36 1.11 4.87
CA TRP A 28 3.16 -0.14 4.15
C TRP A 28 3.96 -1.30 4.76
N LEU A 29 5.25 -1.08 5.06
CA LEU A 29 6.10 -2.07 5.72
C LEU A 29 5.54 -2.47 7.10
N LYS A 30 5.02 -1.51 7.88
CA LYS A 30 4.38 -1.78 9.17
C LYS A 30 3.13 -2.65 9.02
N GLY A 31 2.26 -2.34 8.06
CA GLY A 31 1.07 -3.14 7.78
C GLY A 31 1.37 -4.60 7.36
N LEU A 32 2.58 -4.85 6.88
CA LEU A 32 3.03 -6.16 6.44
C LEU A 32 3.86 -6.95 7.47
N HIS A 33 3.99 -6.44 8.70
CA HIS A 33 4.88 -7.00 9.73
C HIS A 33 6.36 -6.97 9.32
N MET A 34 6.72 -6.02 8.45
CA MET A 34 8.07 -5.78 7.98
C MET A 34 8.63 -4.45 8.48
N GLU A 35 8.09 -3.95 9.61
CA GLU A 35 8.55 -2.71 10.23
C GLU A 35 10.02 -2.71 10.64
N GLN A 36 10.60 -3.89 10.86
CA GLN A 36 12.05 -4.02 11.11
C GLN A 36 12.90 -3.45 9.97
N TYR A 37 12.38 -3.43 8.73
CA TYR A 37 13.04 -2.85 7.57
C TYR A 37 12.69 -1.38 7.34
N VAL A 38 11.74 -0.80 8.08
CA VAL A 38 11.40 0.65 8.01
C VAL A 38 12.62 1.56 8.15
N PRO A 39 13.49 1.40 9.16
CA PRO A 39 14.66 2.27 9.29
C PRO A 39 15.63 2.09 8.11
N GLU A 40 15.79 0.88 7.59
CA GLU A 40 16.63 0.58 6.43
C GLU A 40 16.09 1.17 5.13
N PHE A 41 14.77 1.07 4.93
CA PHE A 41 14.08 1.66 3.79
C PHE A 41 14.05 3.17 3.88
N SER A 42 13.84 3.72 5.08
CA SER A 42 13.84 5.17 5.30
C SER A 42 15.22 5.78 5.16
N ALA A 43 16.27 5.11 5.65
CA ALA A 43 17.65 5.57 5.51
C ALA A 43 18.15 5.52 4.05
N ARG A 44 17.50 4.71 3.22
CA ARG A 44 17.78 4.56 1.79
C ARG A 44 16.85 5.39 0.90
N ASP A 45 15.98 6.19 1.49
CA ASP A 45 14.93 6.95 0.81
C ASP A 45 14.17 6.10 -0.21
N VAL A 46 13.68 4.95 0.24
CA VAL A 46 12.83 4.10 -0.60
C VAL A 46 11.46 4.74 -0.72
N ASP A 47 11.30 5.49 -1.80
CA ASP A 47 10.05 6.04 -2.27
C ASP A 47 9.27 5.02 -3.12
N GLY A 48 8.07 5.41 -3.53
CA GLY A 48 7.18 4.63 -4.36
C GLY A 48 7.75 4.17 -5.70
N GLN A 49 8.50 5.05 -6.35
CA GLN A 49 9.17 4.77 -7.61
C GLN A 49 10.30 3.74 -7.40
N THR A 50 11.01 3.85 -6.28
CA THR A 50 12.01 2.86 -5.87
C THR A 50 11.36 1.52 -5.55
N LEU A 51 10.23 1.51 -4.82
CA LEU A 51 9.45 0.32 -4.44
C LEU A 51 8.95 -0.46 -5.68
N LEU A 52 8.51 0.24 -6.72
CA LEU A 52 8.11 -0.36 -7.99
C LEU A 52 9.29 -0.98 -8.76
N GLN A 53 10.50 -0.44 -8.58
CA GLN A 53 11.75 -0.90 -9.19
C GLN A 53 12.58 -1.79 -8.25
N MET A 54 11.97 -2.36 -7.21
CA MET A 54 12.67 -3.16 -6.22
C MET A 54 12.90 -4.59 -6.70
N ASP A 55 14.17 -4.88 -6.98
CA ASP A 55 14.67 -6.19 -7.34
C ASP A 55 15.54 -6.80 -6.24
N GLY A 56 15.95 -8.06 -6.42
CA GLY A 56 16.82 -8.77 -5.48
C GLY A 56 18.14 -8.06 -5.18
N ASN A 57 18.64 -7.22 -6.10
CA ASN A 57 19.85 -6.43 -5.90
C ASN A 57 19.61 -5.19 -5.03
N LYS A 58 18.48 -4.47 -5.24
CA LYS A 58 18.09 -3.35 -4.37
C LYS A 58 17.80 -3.84 -2.96
N LEU A 59 17.04 -4.94 -2.82
CA LEU A 59 16.78 -5.55 -1.52
C LEU A 59 18.08 -5.87 -0.76
N LYS A 60 19.07 -6.45 -1.45
CA LYS A 60 20.39 -6.69 -0.87
C LYS A 60 21.07 -5.39 -0.43
N ALA A 61 21.00 -4.33 -1.24
CA ALA A 61 21.58 -3.03 -0.91
C ALA A 61 20.89 -2.36 0.29
N LEU A 62 19.58 -2.59 0.48
CA LEU A 62 18.83 -2.02 1.60
C LEU A 62 19.19 -2.63 2.96
N GLY A 63 19.90 -3.75 3.01
CA GLY A 63 20.18 -4.48 4.25
C GLY A 63 19.51 -5.85 4.31
N VAL A 64 18.68 -6.18 3.31
CA VAL A 64 17.98 -7.47 3.22
C VAL A 64 18.93 -8.55 2.68
N LEU A 65 19.81 -9.04 3.55
CA LEU A 65 20.78 -10.10 3.24
C LEU A 65 20.12 -11.49 3.21
N SER A 66 19.02 -11.65 3.94
CA SER A 66 18.27 -12.90 4.03
C SER A 66 17.53 -13.23 2.73
N SER A 67 17.74 -14.45 2.23
CA SER A 67 17.04 -14.98 1.05
C SER A 67 15.52 -15.08 1.27
N SER A 68 15.10 -15.40 2.50
CA SER A 68 13.70 -15.45 2.92
C SER A 68 13.05 -14.07 2.80
N ASP A 69 13.70 -13.04 3.34
CA ASP A 69 13.17 -11.67 3.31
C ASP A 69 13.18 -11.08 1.91
N ARG A 70 14.20 -11.35 1.08
CA ARG A 70 14.18 -10.97 -0.34
C ARG A 70 12.97 -11.57 -1.07
N SER A 71 12.66 -12.83 -0.80
CA SER A 71 11.52 -13.53 -1.41
C SER A 71 10.19 -12.98 -0.88
N ALA A 72 10.12 -12.72 0.42
CA ALA A 72 8.96 -12.16 1.07
C ALA A 72 8.68 -10.74 0.56
N LEU A 73 9.67 -9.83 0.52
CA LEU A 73 9.52 -8.47 -0.01
C LEU A 73 9.07 -8.44 -1.47
N LYS A 74 9.71 -9.25 -2.33
CA LYS A 74 9.28 -9.36 -3.73
C LYS A 74 7.83 -9.83 -3.84
N ARG A 75 7.44 -10.80 -3.01
CA ARG A 75 6.05 -11.29 -2.96
C ARG A 75 5.11 -10.22 -2.41
N ARG A 76 5.51 -9.50 -1.36
CA ARG A 76 4.75 -8.42 -0.73
C ARG A 76 4.50 -7.27 -1.69
N ILE A 77 5.49 -6.82 -2.46
CA ILE A 77 5.31 -5.76 -3.46
C ILE A 77 4.28 -6.21 -4.50
N LYS A 78 4.43 -7.43 -5.03
CA LYS A 78 3.48 -7.98 -6.01
C LYS A 78 2.07 -8.17 -5.44
N ASP A 79 1.99 -8.66 -4.21
CA ASP A 79 0.73 -8.86 -3.50
C ASP A 79 0.07 -7.54 -3.17
N PHE A 80 0.85 -6.53 -2.75
CA PHE A 80 0.36 -5.19 -2.47
C PHE A 80 -0.21 -4.51 -3.71
N LEU A 81 0.49 -4.56 -4.85
CA LEU A 81 -0.05 -4.05 -6.12
C LEU A 81 -1.36 -4.77 -6.50
N SER A 82 -1.44 -6.08 -6.24
CA SER A 82 -2.63 -6.89 -6.51
C SER A 82 -3.77 -6.68 -5.49
N ALA A 83 -3.42 -6.42 -4.23
CA ALA A 83 -4.32 -6.23 -3.10
C ALA A 83 -4.95 -4.84 -3.15
N ALA A 84 -4.16 -3.81 -3.46
CA ALA A 84 -4.66 -2.46 -3.70
C ALA A 84 -5.69 -2.44 -4.85
N GLU A 85 -5.54 -3.28 -5.88
CA GLU A 85 -6.54 -3.41 -6.95
C GLU A 85 -7.81 -4.17 -6.52
N LYS A 86 -7.68 -5.15 -5.62
CA LYS A 86 -8.80 -5.90 -5.05
C LYS A 86 -9.58 -5.08 -4.02
N GLU A 87 -8.91 -4.32 -3.18
CA GLU A 87 -9.54 -3.42 -2.21
C GLU A 87 -10.41 -2.38 -2.92
N ARG A 88 -9.95 -1.84 -4.06
CA ARG A 88 -10.76 -0.95 -4.92
C ARG A 88 -12.10 -1.58 -5.29
N LYS A 89 -12.09 -2.84 -5.73
CA LYS A 89 -13.31 -3.56 -6.14
C LYS A 89 -14.19 -3.94 -4.95
N ALA A 90 -13.59 -4.21 -3.80
CA ALA A 90 -14.31 -4.55 -2.56
C ALA A 90 -15.02 -3.32 -1.97
N LEU A 91 -14.34 -2.17 -1.96
CA LEU A 91 -14.88 -0.90 -1.47
C LEU A 91 -16.03 -0.37 -2.34
N ASP A 92 -15.90 -0.40 -3.68
CA ASP A 92 -17.00 -0.02 -4.60
C ASP A 92 -18.24 -0.90 -4.39
N LYS A 93 -18.06 -2.21 -4.18
CA LYS A 93 -19.17 -3.12 -3.89
C LYS A 93 -19.84 -2.80 -2.55
N MET A 94 -19.04 -2.49 -1.53
CA MET A 94 -19.52 -2.23 -0.18
C MET A 94 -20.28 -0.89 -0.10
N GLU A 95 -19.82 0.13 -0.82
CA GLU A 95 -20.51 1.43 -0.92
C GLU A 95 -21.87 1.29 -1.62
N ARG A 96 -21.93 0.56 -2.74
CA ARG A 96 -23.20 0.29 -3.44
C ARG A 96 -24.20 -0.49 -2.59
N GLN A 97 -23.73 -1.39 -1.73
CA GLN A 97 -24.60 -2.08 -0.76
C GLN A 97 -25.10 -1.14 0.33
N ARG A 98 -24.23 -0.24 0.83
CA ARG A 98 -24.57 0.72 1.88
C ARG A 98 -25.60 1.74 1.40
N ASP A 99 -25.47 2.21 0.17
CA ASP A 99 -26.42 3.16 -0.44
C ASP A 99 -27.82 2.55 -0.60
N LYS A 100 -27.90 1.31 -1.13
CA LYS A 100 -29.15 0.54 -1.21
C LYS A 100 -29.82 0.32 0.14
N GLN A 101 -29.05 0.11 1.20
CA GLN A 101 -29.58 -0.05 2.56
C GLN A 101 -30.09 1.28 3.13
N ARG A 102 -29.47 2.41 2.76
CA ARG A 102 -29.89 3.75 3.18
C ARG A 102 -31.19 4.17 2.49
N GLN A 103 -31.35 3.88 1.20
CA GLN A 103 -32.58 4.16 0.44
C GLN A 103 -33.79 3.35 0.92
N ARG A 104 -33.59 2.14 1.46
CA ARG A 104 -34.68 1.30 2.01
C ARG A 104 -35.21 1.76 3.37
N ARG A 105 -34.46 2.61 4.08
CA ARG A 105 -34.78 3.06 5.44
C ARG A 105 -35.41 4.45 5.47
N ASN A 106 -35.56 5.10 4.32
CA ASN A 106 -36.21 6.41 4.15
C ASN A 106 -37.49 6.24 3.33
#